data_AF-A0A1C0V9B8-F1
#
_entry.id   AF-A0A1C0V9B8-F1
#
_cell.length_a   1.000
_cell.length_b   1.000
_cell.length_c   1.000
_cell.angle_alpha   90.00
_cell.angle_beta   90.00
_cell.angle_gamma   90.00
#
_symmetry.space_group_name_H-M   'P 1'
#
loop_
_entity.id
_entity.type
_entity.pdbx_description
1 polymer ?
#
loop_
_entity_poly.entity_id
_entity_poly.type
_entity_poly.pdbx_seq_one_letter_code
_entity_poly.pdbx_strand_id
1 'polypeptide(L)'
;MKLKSLSFIAGAIALTLTTTSLAVKAQAFSHSPLLVAQAEGQGRWQGKKGPWAELGLSDAQKSQIEQIQRNTRTQIENVFTPEQKAKIKAAMEARRAERQANPGQRVGRRGGKDFADLNLTEAQKTQIRQIRESSKQQIEAVLTPEQKTKLQQLRQNGKERRQQRRQPNT
;
A
#
# COMPACT_ATOMS: atom_id res chain seq x y z
N MET A 1 45.48 -17.73 17.96
CA MET A 1 45.89 -16.59 17.10
C MET A 1 46.33 -15.44 17.99
N LYS A 2 47.35 -14.71 17.54
CA LYS A 2 48.22 -13.84 18.33
C LYS A 2 47.54 -12.51 18.67
N LEU A 3 47.55 -12.13 19.96
CA LEU A 3 47.33 -10.75 20.40
C LEU A 3 48.66 -9.98 20.27
N LYS A 4 48.59 -8.74 19.77
CA LYS A 4 49.71 -7.79 19.82
C LYS A 4 49.23 -6.48 20.43
N SER A 5 49.90 -6.09 21.50
CA SER A 5 49.68 -4.91 22.32
C SER A 5 50.52 -3.72 21.86
N LEU A 6 49.90 -2.54 21.98
CA LEU A 6 50.40 -1.23 22.44
C LEU A 6 51.82 -0.74 22.03
N SER A 7 51.86 0.46 21.44
CA SER A 7 52.90 1.45 21.74
C SER A 7 52.31 2.85 21.80
N PHE A 8 52.58 3.53 22.91
CA PHE A 8 52.38 4.94 23.20
C PHE A 8 53.37 5.81 22.39
N ILE A 9 53.07 7.11 22.21
CA ILE A 9 53.86 8.28 22.70
C ILE A 9 53.44 9.58 21.99
N ALA A 10 53.28 10.63 22.81
CA ALA A 10 53.37 12.09 22.60
C ALA A 10 52.51 12.74 21.49
N GLY A 11 51.80 13.85 21.69
CA GLY A 11 52.02 14.95 22.63
C GLY A 11 52.49 16.19 21.86
N ALA A 12 51.56 17.02 21.37
CA ALA A 12 51.78 18.45 21.12
C ALA A 12 50.44 19.20 21.04
N ILE A 13 50.32 20.22 21.88
CA ILE A 13 49.22 21.16 22.00
C ILE A 13 49.39 22.23 20.92
N ALA A 14 48.30 22.60 20.24
CA ALA A 14 48.12 23.95 19.71
C ALA A 14 46.65 24.34 19.82
N LEU A 15 46.32 25.07 20.89
CA LEU A 15 45.12 25.89 20.99
C LEU A 15 45.21 26.98 19.91
N THR A 16 44.24 27.03 19.00
CA THR A 16 43.81 28.29 18.39
C THR A 16 42.30 28.41 18.55
N LEU A 17 41.91 29.34 19.41
CA LEU A 17 40.52 29.77 19.60
C LEU A 17 40.19 30.74 18.48
N THR A 18 39.47 30.29 17.46
CA THR A 18 38.68 31.19 16.60
C THR A 18 37.22 31.06 17.03
N THR A 19 36.79 32.01 17.84
CA THR A 19 35.40 32.18 18.24
C THR A 19 34.58 32.62 17.04
N THR A 20 33.84 31.71 16.42
CA THR A 20 32.74 32.05 15.52
C THR A 20 31.45 31.50 16.09
N SER A 21 30.55 32.43 16.38
CA SER A 21 29.26 32.27 17.02
C SER A 21 28.34 31.28 16.28
N LEU A 22 27.77 30.37 17.06
CA LEU A 22 26.44 29.74 16.93
C LEU A 22 25.82 29.72 15.52
N ALA A 23 25.98 28.60 14.82
CA ALA A 23 24.96 28.10 13.91
C ALA A 23 24.39 26.82 14.52
N VAL A 24 23.22 26.91 15.14
CA VAL A 24 22.39 25.76 15.47
C VAL A 24 22.15 24.98 14.19
N LYS A 25 22.83 23.85 14.04
CA LYS A 25 22.53 22.89 12.98
C LYS A 25 22.04 21.63 13.68
N ALA A 26 20.73 21.58 13.89
CA ALA A 26 20.05 20.34 14.26
C ALA A 26 20.53 19.24 13.30
N GLN A 27 21.22 18.24 13.85
CA GLN A 27 21.51 16.99 13.16
C GLN A 27 20.19 16.28 12.94
N ALA A 28 19.49 16.66 11.88
CA ALA A 28 18.49 15.83 11.27
C ALA A 28 19.23 14.60 10.74
N PHE A 29 18.91 13.45 11.32
CA PHE A 29 19.25 12.12 10.84
C PHE A 29 19.36 12.08 9.33
N SER A 30 20.49 11.59 8.84
CA SER A 30 20.78 11.26 7.46
C SER A 30 19.66 10.40 6.88
N HIS A 31 18.60 11.04 6.39
CA HIS A 31 17.66 10.43 5.48
C HIS A 31 18.41 10.34 4.16
N SER A 32 18.80 9.13 3.79
CA SER A 32 19.12 8.79 2.43
C SER A 32 18.11 9.50 1.51
N PRO A 33 18.53 10.29 0.50
CA PRO A 33 17.62 10.68 -0.54
C PRO A 33 17.40 9.42 -1.37
N LEU A 34 16.53 8.54 -0.88
CA LEU A 34 15.88 7.59 -1.74
C LEU A 34 15.09 8.48 -2.70
N LEU A 35 15.70 8.75 -3.87
CA LEU A 35 15.03 9.14 -5.09
C LEU A 35 14.05 8.03 -5.42
N VAL A 36 12.98 7.93 -4.63
CA VAL A 36 11.75 7.30 -5.06
C VAL A 36 11.29 8.22 -6.16
N ALA A 37 11.44 7.74 -7.39
CA ALA A 37 10.82 8.29 -8.56
C ALA A 37 9.50 8.95 -8.16
N GLN A 38 9.42 10.26 -8.39
CA GLN A 38 8.21 11.06 -8.37
C GLN A 38 7.30 10.56 -9.50
N ALA A 39 6.86 9.31 -9.40
CA ALA A 39 5.81 8.75 -10.22
C ALA A 39 4.51 9.24 -9.61
N GLU A 40 4.11 10.46 -9.99
CA GLU A 40 2.72 10.77 -10.29
C GLU A 40 1.69 10.22 -9.27
N GLY A 41 1.83 10.58 -7.99
CA GLY A 41 0.85 10.25 -6.95
C GLY A 41 -0.56 10.84 -7.21
N GLN A 42 -0.69 11.63 -8.27
CA GLN A 42 -1.93 12.27 -8.71
C GLN A 42 -2.84 11.38 -9.57
N GLY A 43 -2.33 10.34 -10.25
CA GLY A 43 -3.11 9.64 -11.29
C GLY A 43 -4.14 8.61 -10.80
N ARG A 44 -3.97 8.03 -9.59
CA ARG A 44 -4.78 6.86 -9.18
C ARG A 44 -5.99 7.22 -8.30
N TRP A 45 -5.97 8.37 -7.64
CA TRP A 45 -7.03 8.83 -6.73
C TRP A 45 -7.85 10.00 -7.28
N GLN A 46 -7.36 10.71 -8.30
CA GLN A 46 -8.15 11.72 -9.01
C GLN A 46 -9.31 11.07 -9.78
N GLY A 47 -10.53 11.60 -9.61
CA GLY A 47 -11.73 11.17 -10.33
C GLY A 47 -12.39 9.86 -9.86
N LYS A 48 -11.84 9.15 -8.86
CA LYS A 48 -12.46 7.92 -8.35
C LYS A 48 -13.52 8.21 -7.28
N LYS A 49 -14.80 8.12 -7.65
CA LYS A 49 -15.93 8.11 -6.71
C LYS A 49 -15.89 6.83 -5.87
N GLY A 50 -15.79 6.97 -4.54
CA GLY A 50 -15.83 5.85 -3.60
C GLY A 50 -15.54 6.28 -2.17
N PRO A 51 -15.74 5.38 -1.17
CA PRO A 51 -15.66 5.74 0.24
C PRO A 51 -14.34 6.40 0.66
N TRP A 52 -13.23 6.05 0.00
CA TRP A 52 -11.90 6.60 0.27
C TRP A 52 -11.72 8.05 -0.18
N ALA A 53 -12.36 8.46 -1.28
CA ALA A 53 -12.28 9.83 -1.78
C ALA A 53 -12.97 10.81 -0.81
N GLU A 54 -14.04 10.36 -0.17
CA GLU A 54 -14.81 11.15 0.78
C GLU A 54 -14.07 11.34 2.13
N LEU A 55 -12.99 10.60 2.40
CA LEU A 55 -12.23 10.72 3.66
C LEU A 55 -11.31 11.94 3.71
N GLY A 56 -11.09 12.65 2.59
CA GLY A 56 -10.18 13.80 2.56
C GLY A 56 -8.75 13.41 2.93
N LEU A 57 -8.25 12.30 2.38
CA LEU A 57 -6.89 11.80 2.67
C LEU A 57 -5.83 12.80 2.20
N SER A 58 -4.79 13.00 3.02
CA SER A 58 -3.60 13.75 2.61
C SER A 58 -2.79 12.95 1.59
N ASP A 59 -1.89 13.62 0.85
CA ASP A 59 -1.05 12.94 -0.14
C ASP A 59 -0.07 11.95 0.50
N ALA A 60 0.42 12.26 1.71
CA ALA A 60 1.21 11.34 2.51
C ALA A 60 0.42 10.07 2.88
N GLN A 61 -0.83 10.21 3.33
CA GLN A 61 -1.70 9.07 3.63
C GLN A 61 -1.99 8.23 2.39
N LYS A 62 -2.27 8.87 1.24
CA LYS A 62 -2.48 8.15 -0.04
C LYS A 62 -1.25 7.33 -0.41
N SER A 63 -0.07 7.91 -0.34
CA SER A 63 1.20 7.24 -0.65
C SER A 63 1.43 6.02 0.26
N GLN A 64 1.23 6.17 1.57
CA GLN A 64 1.34 5.06 2.53
C GLN A 64 0.33 3.94 2.24
N ILE A 65 -0.93 4.29 1.98
CA ILE A 65 -1.97 3.31 1.64
C ILE A 65 -1.62 2.58 0.34
N GLU A 66 -1.07 3.27 -0.67
CA GLU A 66 -0.62 2.62 -1.91
C GLU A 66 0.54 1.67 -1.69
N GLN A 67 1.49 2.02 -0.83
CA GLN A 67 2.58 1.12 -0.46
C GLN A 67 2.04 -0.13 0.25
N ILE A 68 1.12 0.02 1.21
CA ILE A 68 0.47 -1.10 1.89
C ILE A 68 -0.25 -1.99 0.88
N GLN A 69 -1.02 -1.42 -0.04
CA GLN A 69 -1.73 -2.17 -1.08
C GLN A 69 -0.78 -2.92 -2.02
N ARG A 70 0.34 -2.30 -2.44
CA ARG A 70 1.36 -2.94 -3.26
C ARG A 70 1.96 -4.15 -2.53
N ASN A 71 2.37 -3.97 -1.28
CA ASN A 71 2.95 -5.04 -0.46
C ASN A 71 1.95 -6.18 -0.24
N THR A 72 0.69 -5.84 0.06
CA THR A 72 -0.40 -6.81 0.23
C THR A 72 -0.60 -7.64 -1.04
N ARG A 73 -0.57 -6.99 -2.21
CA ARG A 73 -0.70 -7.68 -3.49
C ARG A 73 0.45 -8.66 -3.71
N THR A 74 1.69 -8.26 -3.46
CA THR A 74 2.87 -9.14 -3.56
C THR A 74 2.76 -10.34 -2.62
N GLN A 75 2.32 -10.12 -1.37
CA GLN A 75 2.10 -11.21 -0.41
C GLN A 75 1.04 -12.20 -0.89
N ILE A 76 -0.09 -11.71 -1.41
CA ILE A 76 -1.13 -12.57 -1.99
C ILE A 76 -0.62 -13.33 -3.21
N GLU A 77 0.14 -12.67 -4.09
CA GLU A 77 0.73 -13.32 -5.26
C GLU A 77 1.66 -14.47 -4.86
N ASN A 78 2.40 -14.34 -3.75
CA ASN A 78 3.27 -15.40 -3.23
C ASN A 78 2.53 -16.62 -2.66
N VAL A 79 1.22 -16.52 -2.39
CA VAL A 79 0.39 -17.67 -1.97
C VAL A 79 0.07 -18.61 -3.15
N PHE A 80 0.14 -18.10 -4.38
CA PHE A 80 -0.24 -18.87 -5.57
C PHE A 80 0.91 -19.72 -6.13
N THR A 81 0.56 -20.87 -6.69
CA THR A 81 1.49 -21.71 -7.45
C THR A 81 1.90 -21.04 -8.77
N PRO A 82 3.02 -21.45 -9.40
CA PRO A 82 3.41 -20.94 -10.71
C PRO A 82 2.30 -21.10 -11.78
N GLU A 83 1.61 -22.24 -11.77
CA GLU A 83 0.50 -22.51 -12.69
C GLU A 83 -0.71 -21.58 -12.43
N GLN A 84 -1.07 -21.35 -11.17
CA GLN A 84 -2.13 -20.41 -10.81
C GLN A 84 -1.77 -18.99 -11.23
N LYS A 85 -0.51 -18.56 -11.04
CA LYS A 85 -0.01 -17.26 -11.50
C LYS A 85 -0.13 -17.11 -13.01
N ALA A 86 0.24 -18.15 -13.78
CA ALA A 86 0.10 -18.15 -15.23
C ALA A 86 -1.36 -18.00 -15.67
N LYS A 87 -2.30 -18.72 -15.03
CA LYS A 87 -3.74 -18.58 -15.29
C LYS A 87 -4.26 -17.17 -15.01
N ILE A 88 -3.87 -16.58 -13.88
CA ILE A 88 -4.23 -15.19 -13.53
C ILE A 88 -3.72 -14.22 -14.59
N LYS A 89 -2.45 -14.36 -15.02
CA LYS A 89 -1.83 -13.50 -16.02
C LYS A 89 -2.55 -13.59 -17.36
N ALA A 90 -2.82 -14.80 -17.84
CA ALA A 90 -3.57 -15.02 -19.08
C ALA A 90 -4.99 -14.41 -19.01
N ALA A 91 -5.71 -14.61 -17.91
CA ALA A 91 -7.04 -14.01 -17.71
C ALA A 91 -6.98 -12.47 -17.68
N MET A 92 -5.93 -11.89 -17.08
CA MET A 92 -5.71 -10.45 -17.05
C MET A 92 -5.45 -9.89 -18.45
N GLU A 93 -4.61 -10.56 -19.25
CA GLU A 93 -4.29 -10.18 -20.62
C GLU A 93 -5.51 -10.26 -21.52
N ALA A 94 -6.28 -11.35 -21.44
CA ALA A 94 -7.54 -11.50 -22.18
C ALA A 94 -8.52 -10.35 -21.85
N ARG A 95 -8.68 -9.99 -20.58
CA ARG A 95 -9.51 -8.83 -20.17
C ARG A 95 -8.94 -7.50 -20.62
N ARG A 96 -7.62 -7.38 -20.75
CA ARG A 96 -6.99 -6.16 -21.28
C ARG A 96 -7.25 -6.05 -22.77
N ALA A 97 -7.18 -7.14 -23.52
CA ALA A 97 -7.51 -7.19 -24.93
C ALA A 97 -9.00 -6.89 -25.18
N GLU A 98 -9.92 -7.52 -24.42
CA GLU A 98 -11.36 -7.27 -24.49
C GLU A 98 -11.70 -5.79 -24.25
N ARG A 99 -11.11 -5.16 -23.23
CA ARG A 99 -11.30 -3.73 -22.95
C ARG A 99 -10.76 -2.81 -24.04
N GLN A 100 -9.70 -3.20 -24.73
CA GLN A 100 -9.15 -2.44 -25.86
C GLN A 100 -10.04 -2.59 -27.10
N ALA A 101 -10.58 -3.78 -27.33
CA ALA A 101 -11.48 -4.06 -28.44
C ALA A 101 -12.84 -3.37 -28.29
N ASN A 102 -13.32 -3.16 -27.06
CA ASN A 102 -14.62 -2.53 -26.82
C ASN A 102 -14.57 -1.51 -25.65
N PRO A 103 -14.07 -0.29 -25.88
CA PRO A 103 -13.86 0.71 -24.83
C PRO A 103 -15.16 1.25 -24.21
N GLY A 104 -16.31 1.10 -24.88
CA GLY A 104 -17.63 1.57 -24.41
C GLY A 104 -18.43 0.54 -23.61
N GLN A 105 -18.15 -0.75 -23.78
CA GLN A 105 -18.92 -1.83 -23.17
C GLN A 105 -18.16 -2.34 -21.95
N ARG A 106 -18.25 -1.58 -20.85
CA ARG A 106 -17.80 -2.03 -19.53
C ARG A 106 -18.72 -3.15 -19.04
N VAL A 107 -18.55 -4.36 -19.56
CA VAL A 107 -19.24 -5.55 -19.06
C VAL A 107 -18.88 -5.66 -17.58
N GLY A 108 -19.90 -5.60 -16.72
CA GLY A 108 -19.79 -5.56 -15.25
C GLY A 108 -19.24 -6.84 -14.61
N ARG A 109 -18.34 -7.58 -15.29
CA ARG A 109 -17.59 -8.69 -14.71
C ARG A 109 -16.66 -8.14 -13.63
N ARG A 110 -17.22 -8.09 -12.43
CA ARG A 110 -16.54 -7.88 -11.15
C ARG A 110 -15.28 -8.73 -11.17
N GLY A 111 -14.11 -8.11 -10.94
CA GLY A 111 -12.79 -8.74 -11.06
C GLY A 111 -12.49 -9.92 -10.12
N GLY A 112 -13.50 -10.52 -9.51
CA GLY A 112 -13.42 -11.71 -8.67
C GLY A 112 -13.58 -13.04 -9.39
N LYS A 113 -14.07 -13.07 -10.65
CA LYS A 113 -14.30 -14.35 -11.35
C LYS A 113 -13.00 -15.11 -11.62
N ASP A 114 -11.91 -14.41 -11.93
CA ASP A 114 -10.61 -15.06 -12.23
C ASP A 114 -10.00 -15.75 -11.00
N PHE A 115 -10.35 -15.33 -9.78
CA PHE A 115 -9.86 -15.98 -8.56
C PHE A 115 -10.69 -17.20 -8.14
N ALA A 116 -11.96 -17.25 -8.55
CA ALA A 116 -12.83 -18.39 -8.27
C ALA A 116 -12.40 -19.63 -9.08
N ASP A 117 -11.87 -19.42 -10.29
CA ASP A 117 -11.48 -20.48 -11.23
C ASP A 117 -10.07 -21.07 -10.93
N LEU A 118 -9.40 -20.62 -9.87
CA LEU A 118 -8.04 -21.07 -9.52
C LEU A 118 -7.98 -22.33 -8.65
N ASN A 119 -9.14 -22.87 -8.25
CA ASN A 119 -9.25 -24.02 -7.34
C ASN A 119 -8.34 -23.84 -6.10
N LEU A 120 -8.43 -22.68 -5.44
CA LEU A 120 -7.61 -22.36 -4.28
C LEU A 120 -7.86 -23.37 -3.15
N THR A 121 -6.79 -23.83 -2.50
CA THR A 121 -6.90 -24.69 -1.32
C THR A 121 -7.43 -23.91 -0.11
N GLU A 122 -7.98 -24.60 0.89
CA GLU A 122 -8.43 -23.94 2.12
C GLU A 122 -7.29 -23.24 2.87
N ALA A 123 -6.08 -23.80 2.81
CA ALA A 123 -4.88 -23.16 3.35
C ALA A 123 -4.56 -21.84 2.63
N GLN A 124 -4.59 -21.83 1.29
CA GLN A 124 -4.37 -20.61 0.50
C GLN A 124 -5.45 -19.55 0.79
N LYS A 125 -6.73 -19.96 0.86
CA LYS A 125 -7.84 -19.05 1.20
C LYS A 125 -7.66 -18.42 2.58
N THR A 126 -7.21 -19.21 3.56
CA THR A 126 -6.94 -18.75 4.92
C THR A 126 -5.79 -17.76 4.96
N GLN A 127 -4.67 -18.07 4.31
CA GLN A 127 -3.53 -17.15 4.21
C GLN A 127 -3.91 -15.82 3.55
N ILE A 128 -4.67 -15.87 2.45
CA ILE A 128 -5.14 -14.65 1.77
C ILE A 128 -6.06 -13.83 2.69
N ARG A 129 -6.92 -14.47 3.49
CA ARG A 129 -7.77 -13.78 4.47
C ARG A 129 -6.92 -13.06 5.51
N GLN A 130 -5.94 -13.74 6.10
CA GLN A 130 -5.04 -13.15 7.09
C GLN A 130 -4.25 -11.97 6.52
N ILE A 131 -3.70 -12.09 5.31
CA ILE A 131 -3.00 -11.00 4.62
C ILE A 131 -3.92 -9.79 4.43
N ARG A 132 -5.18 -10.01 4.02
CA ARG A 132 -6.16 -8.92 3.84
C ARG A 132 -6.57 -8.27 5.16
N GLU A 133 -6.72 -9.05 6.23
CA GLU A 133 -7.04 -8.53 7.56
C GLU A 133 -5.89 -7.68 8.11
N SER A 134 -4.65 -8.16 8.00
CA SER A 134 -3.46 -7.40 8.39
C SER A 134 -3.34 -6.10 7.60
N SER A 135 -3.51 -6.16 6.27
CA SER A 135 -3.52 -4.98 5.39
C SER A 135 -4.60 -3.96 5.80
N LYS A 136 -5.80 -4.44 6.14
CA LYS A 136 -6.89 -3.58 6.62
C LYS A 136 -6.50 -2.85 7.91
N GLN A 137 -5.90 -3.54 8.87
CA GLN A 137 -5.43 -2.94 10.13
C GLN A 137 -4.33 -1.90 9.87
N GLN A 138 -3.37 -2.20 9.00
CA GLN A 138 -2.31 -1.26 8.61
C GLN A 138 -2.89 0.02 7.97
N ILE A 139 -3.87 -0.12 7.08
CA ILE A 139 -4.54 1.03 6.46
C ILE A 139 -5.32 1.81 7.51
N GLU A 140 -6.05 1.14 8.41
CA GLU A 140 -6.77 1.81 9.49
C GLU A 140 -5.81 2.58 10.41
N ALA A 141 -4.59 2.10 10.65
CA ALA A 141 -3.58 2.82 11.43
C ALA A 141 -3.09 4.12 10.76
N VAL A 142 -3.20 4.26 9.43
CA VAL A 142 -2.85 5.49 8.69
C VAL A 142 -3.93 6.57 8.82
N LEU A 143 -5.16 6.19 9.17
CA LEU A 143 -6.31 7.11 9.25
C LEU A 143 -6.40 7.79 10.63
N THR A 144 -6.86 9.05 10.61
CA THR A 144 -7.24 9.74 11.85
C THR A 144 -8.49 9.12 12.48
N PRO A 145 -8.75 9.33 13.79
CA PRO A 145 -9.98 8.86 14.42
C PRO A 145 -11.26 9.33 13.70
N GLU A 146 -11.30 10.58 13.27
CA GLU A 146 -12.42 11.15 12.53
C GLU A 146 -12.62 10.46 11.16
N GLN A 147 -11.52 10.23 10.42
CA GLN A 147 -11.55 9.51 9.15
C GLN A 147 -12.02 8.06 9.32
N LYS A 148 -11.65 7.39 10.43
CA LYS A 148 -12.14 6.04 10.74
C LYS A 148 -13.65 6.01 10.96
N THR A 149 -14.18 6.95 11.74
CA THR A 149 -15.62 7.08 11.98
C THR A 149 -16.37 7.33 10.68
N LYS A 150 -15.88 8.25 9.85
CA LYS A 150 -16.47 8.53 8.53
C LYS A 150 -16.44 7.29 7.63
N LEU A 151 -15.33 6.56 7.59
CA LEU A 151 -15.22 5.32 6.82
C LEU A 151 -16.22 4.27 7.30
N GLN A 152 -16.44 4.15 8.61
CA GLN A 152 -17.42 3.22 9.18
C GLN A 152 -18.86 3.59 8.78
N GLN A 153 -19.22 4.87 8.85
CA GLN A 153 -20.53 5.36 8.39
C GLN A 153 -20.73 5.07 6.89
N LEU A 154 -19.75 5.37 6.04
CA LEU A 154 -19.82 5.10 4.61
C LEU A 154 -19.96 3.60 4.31
N ARG A 155 -19.28 2.74 5.09
CA ARG A 155 -19.42 1.28 5.00
C ARG A 155 -20.84 0.85 5.38
N GLN A 156 -21.42 1.42 6.43
CA GLN A 156 -22.77 1.08 6.90
C GLN A 156 -23.84 1.50 5.89
N ASN A 157 -23.81 2.75 5.43
CA ASN A 157 -24.73 3.27 4.41
C ASN A 157 -24.65 2.43 3.11
N GLY A 158 -23.42 2.00 2.75
CA GLY A 158 -23.20 1.12 1.61
C GLY A 158 -23.84 -0.27 1.76
N LYS A 159 -23.86 -0.82 2.98
CA LYS A 159 -24.52 -2.10 3.28
C LYS A 159 -26.04 -1.95 3.22
N GLU A 160 -26.60 -0.92 3.83
CA GLU A 160 -28.04 -0.64 3.85
C GLU A 160 -28.58 -0.45 2.44
N ARG A 161 -27.94 0.38 1.62
CA ARG A 161 -28.30 0.54 0.21
C ARG A 161 -28.26 -0.77 -0.56
N ARG A 162 -27.34 -1.69 -0.21
CA ARG A 162 -27.28 -3.02 -0.84
C ARG A 162 -28.42 -3.92 -0.39
N GLN A 163 -28.85 -3.82 0.87
CA GLN A 163 -29.99 -4.56 1.41
C GLN A 163 -31.31 -4.07 0.81
N GLN A 164 -31.51 -2.74 0.73
CA GLN A 164 -32.68 -2.13 0.09
C GLN A 164 -32.83 -2.58 -1.37
N ARG A 165 -31.72 -2.60 -2.14
CA ARG A 165 -31.73 -3.11 -3.53
C ARG A 165 -31.98 -4.61 -3.67
N ARG A 166 -31.90 -5.37 -2.58
CA ARG A 166 -32.13 -6.83 -2.56
C ARG A 166 -33.55 -7.18 -2.11
N GLN A 167 -34.30 -6.23 -1.57
CA GLN A 167 -35.72 -6.42 -1.30
C GLN A 167 -36.47 -6.22 -2.64
N PRO A 168 -37.28 -7.20 -3.08
CA PRO A 168 -38.17 -6.96 -4.21
C PRO A 168 -39.17 -5.87 -3.81
N ASN A 169 -39.42 -4.90 -4.68
CA ASN A 169 -40.58 -4.02 -4.53
C ASN A 169 -41.82 -4.94 -4.53
N THR A 170 -42.44 -5.12 -3.37
CA THR A 170 -43.81 -5.65 -3.25
C THR A 170 -44.80 -4.58 -3.64
#